data_AF-A0A6P9DXL1-F1
#
_entry.id   AF-A0A6P9DXL1-F1
#
_cell.length_a   1.000
_cell.length_b   1.000
_cell.length_c   1.000
_cell.angle_alpha   90.00
_cell.angle_beta   90.00
_cell.angle_gamma   90.00
#
_symmetry.space_group_name_H-M   'P 1'
#
loop_
_entity.id
_entity.type
_entity.pdbx_description
1 polymer ?
#
loop_
_entity_poly.entity_id
_entity_poly.type
_entity_poly.pdbx_seq_one_letter_code
_entity_poly.pdbx_strand_id
1 'polypeptide(L)'
;MGDERVKTEALQIIGMFQVLPRLVVFDLDYTLWPFYCECRSKREMPSLYPHAKGILYALKEKGIDLAIASRSPTADIAKTFIDKLSIKSMFVAQEIFSSWAHKTDHFQKIHSSTGVPFDSMLFFDDENRNIQAVSKMGATSILVDNGVNLGALQEGLTKFSENRKTAEKNKQKWLTKYSQNPNSSDKNA
;
A
#
# COMPACT_ATOMS: atom_id res chain seq x y z
N MET A 1 -4.29 24.73 -6.98
CA MET A 1 -4.43 25.24 -5.60
C MET A 1 -4.89 24.15 -4.63
N GLY A 2 -5.90 23.32 -4.97
CA GLY A 2 -6.33 22.20 -4.11
C GLY A 2 -5.27 21.12 -3.89
N ASP A 3 -4.70 20.56 -4.97
CA ASP A 3 -3.71 19.47 -4.87
C ASP A 3 -2.47 19.86 -4.07
N GLU A 4 -1.97 21.10 -4.20
CA GLU A 4 -0.78 21.58 -3.49
C GLU A 4 -1.04 21.72 -1.98
N ARG A 5 -2.24 22.16 -1.61
CA ARG A 5 -2.66 22.20 -0.21
C ARG A 5 -2.72 20.79 0.38
N VAL A 6 -3.39 19.87 -0.31
CA VAL A 6 -3.46 18.46 0.13
C VAL A 6 -2.06 17.85 0.24
N LYS A 7 -1.20 18.09 -0.75
CA LYS A 7 0.19 17.63 -0.73
C LYS A 7 0.93 18.15 0.50
N THR A 8 0.80 19.43 0.82
CA THR A 8 1.43 20.04 2.00
C THR A 8 0.94 19.39 3.29
N GLU A 9 -0.37 19.21 3.44
CA GLU A 9 -0.96 18.54 4.61
C GLU A 9 -0.51 17.06 4.70
N ALA A 10 -0.44 16.35 3.57
CA ALA A 10 0.08 14.98 3.51
C ALA A 10 1.56 14.90 3.92
N LEU A 11 2.39 15.86 3.48
CA LEU A 11 3.80 15.93 3.89
C LEU A 11 3.97 16.17 5.40
N GLN A 12 3.10 16.99 5.99
CA GLN A 12 3.05 17.19 7.44
C GLN A 12 2.70 15.90 8.17
N ILE A 13 1.64 15.20 7.74
CA ILE A 13 1.23 13.91 8.30
C ILE A 13 2.38 12.90 8.21
N ILE A 14 2.99 12.73 7.03
CA ILE A 14 4.11 11.80 6.84
C ILE A 14 5.28 12.17 7.77
N GLY A 15 5.57 13.46 7.94
CA GLY A 15 6.63 13.95 8.81
C GLY A 15 6.44 13.67 10.30
N MET A 16 5.24 13.28 10.75
CA MET A 16 4.96 12.92 12.14
C MET A 16 5.46 11.50 12.49
N PHE A 17 5.75 10.65 11.51
CA PHE A 17 6.10 9.25 11.72
C PHE A 17 7.59 8.99 11.49
N GLN A 18 8.23 8.32 12.46
CA GLN A 18 9.64 7.91 12.36
C GLN A 18 9.84 6.64 11.53
N VAL A 19 8.82 5.79 11.48
CA VAL A 19 8.82 4.52 10.76
C VAL A 19 7.81 4.63 9.63
N LEU A 20 8.30 4.56 8.40
CA LEU A 20 7.50 4.74 7.18
C LEU A 20 7.51 3.47 6.33
N PRO A 21 6.43 3.19 5.57
CA PRO A 21 6.44 2.11 4.60
C PRO A 21 7.47 2.37 3.51
N ARG A 22 8.08 1.31 2.99
CA ARG A 22 8.96 1.41 1.82
C ARG A 22 8.16 1.50 0.52
N LEU A 23 6.96 0.91 0.51
CA LEU A 23 6.07 0.85 -0.63
C LEU A 23 4.63 1.09 -0.18
N VAL A 24 3.92 1.97 -0.88
CA VAL A 24 2.47 2.14 -0.74
C VAL A 24 1.78 1.60 -1.99
N VAL A 25 0.87 0.66 -1.79
CA VAL A 25 0.10 0.01 -2.84
C VAL A 25 -1.32 0.57 -2.82
N PHE A 26 -1.87 0.86 -4.00
CA PHE A 26 -3.24 1.35 -4.15
C PHE A 26 -4.05 0.41 -5.06
N ASP A 27 -5.32 0.19 -4.71
CA ASP A 27 -6.32 -0.14 -5.72
C ASP A 27 -6.62 1.06 -6.64
N LEU A 28 -7.39 0.82 -7.70
CA LEU A 28 -7.86 1.81 -8.64
C LEU A 28 -9.31 2.21 -8.38
N ASP A 29 -10.24 1.32 -8.71
CA ASP A 29 -11.68 1.55 -8.63
C ASP A 29 -12.08 1.81 -7.17
N TYR A 30 -12.88 2.84 -6.93
CA TYR A 30 -13.31 3.33 -5.60
C TYR A 30 -12.19 3.67 -4.59
N THR A 31 -10.93 3.61 -4.99
CA THR A 31 -9.77 3.97 -4.17
C THR A 31 -9.07 5.23 -4.68
N LEU A 32 -8.62 5.24 -5.94
CA LEU A 32 -8.02 6.42 -6.57
C LEU A 32 -9.06 7.25 -7.33
N TRP A 33 -10.08 6.63 -7.90
CA TRP A 33 -11.17 7.31 -8.61
C TRP A 33 -12.55 6.74 -8.24
N PRO A 34 -13.64 7.52 -8.37
CA PRO A 34 -14.97 7.16 -7.83
C PRO A 34 -15.84 6.36 -8.81
N PHE A 35 -15.27 5.38 -9.50
CA PHE A 35 -16.00 4.56 -10.48
C PHE A 35 -15.28 3.24 -10.77
N TYR A 36 -16.02 2.27 -11.33
CA TYR A 36 -15.43 1.11 -11.98
C TYR A 36 -14.93 1.48 -13.38
N CYS A 37 -13.65 1.28 -13.64
CA CYS A 37 -13.06 1.58 -14.95
C CYS A 37 -13.61 0.70 -16.08
N GLU A 38 -14.09 -0.51 -15.77
CA GLU A 38 -14.71 -1.42 -16.75
C GLU A 38 -16.02 -0.87 -17.34
N CYS A 39 -16.72 0.02 -16.63
CA CYS A 39 -17.95 0.65 -17.08
C CYS A 39 -17.70 1.91 -17.91
N ARG A 40 -16.45 2.21 -18.27
CA ARG A 40 -16.03 3.48 -18.88
C ARG A 40 -15.43 3.30 -20.26
N SER A 41 -15.41 4.38 -21.04
CA SER A 41 -14.73 4.43 -22.33
C SER A 41 -13.32 5.01 -22.20
N LYS A 42 -12.35 4.46 -22.95
CA LYS A 42 -11.02 5.07 -23.13
C LYS A 42 -11.06 6.51 -23.62
N ARG A 43 -12.16 6.98 -24.21
CA ARG A 43 -12.31 8.37 -24.67
C ARG A 43 -12.56 9.35 -23.52
N GLU A 44 -13.13 8.89 -22.41
CA GLU A 44 -13.45 9.74 -21.25
C GLU A 44 -12.19 10.29 -20.58
N MET A 45 -12.30 11.49 -19.99
CA MET A 45 -11.28 12.05 -19.12
C MET A 45 -11.61 11.64 -17.68
N PRO A 46 -10.84 10.73 -17.07
CA PRO A 46 -11.09 10.33 -15.69
C PRO A 46 -10.77 11.47 -14.71
N SER A 47 -11.34 11.38 -13.51
CA SER A 47 -10.99 12.23 -12.37
C SER A 47 -10.60 11.37 -11.17
N LEU A 48 -9.67 11.88 -10.36
CA LEU A 48 -9.28 11.27 -9.10
C LEU A 48 -10.17 11.78 -7.96
N TYR A 49 -10.18 11.05 -6.83
CA TYR A 49 -10.66 11.61 -5.58
C TYR A 49 -9.89 12.88 -5.21
N PRO A 50 -10.53 13.87 -4.55
CA PRO A 50 -9.94 15.20 -4.33
C PRO A 50 -8.57 15.19 -3.64
N HIS A 51 -8.30 14.20 -2.79
CA HIS A 51 -7.04 14.12 -2.05
C HIS A 51 -6.00 13.20 -2.68
N ALA A 52 -6.40 12.33 -3.61
CA ALA A 52 -5.53 11.25 -4.09
C ALA A 52 -4.26 11.80 -4.76
N LYS A 53 -4.39 12.78 -5.65
CA LYS A 53 -3.23 13.33 -6.39
C LYS A 53 -2.21 13.99 -5.46
N GLY A 54 -2.67 14.78 -4.49
CA GLY A 54 -1.80 15.42 -3.49
C GLY A 54 -1.06 14.39 -2.62
N ILE A 55 -1.75 13.31 -2.22
CA ILE A 55 -1.15 12.21 -1.45
C ILE A 55 -0.07 11.48 -2.26
N LEU A 56 -0.34 11.14 -3.53
CA LEU A 56 0.65 10.49 -4.40
C LEU A 56 1.92 11.33 -4.55
N TYR A 57 1.78 12.65 -4.75
CA TYR A 57 2.93 13.55 -4.81
C TYR A 57 3.71 13.64 -3.50
N ALA A 58 3.01 13.72 -2.36
CA ALA A 58 3.66 13.79 -1.06
C ALA A 58 4.47 12.53 -0.75
N LEU A 59 3.91 11.35 -1.04
CA LEU A 59 4.61 10.07 -0.89
C LEU A 59 5.85 10.01 -1.79
N LYS A 60 5.72 10.43 -3.06
CA LYS A 60 6.84 10.41 -3.99
C LYS A 60 7.96 11.39 -3.58
N GLU A 61 7.60 12.58 -3.10
CA GLU A 61 8.56 13.56 -2.59
C GLU A 61 9.32 13.04 -1.36
N LYS A 62 8.67 12.21 -0.53
CA LYS A 62 9.29 11.53 0.60
C LYS A 62 10.12 10.30 0.21
N GLY A 63 10.24 10.00 -1.08
CA GLY A 63 11.00 8.85 -1.57
C GLY A 63 10.33 7.51 -1.26
N ILE A 64 9.02 7.50 -1.00
CA ILE A 64 8.25 6.28 -0.80
C ILE A 64 7.81 5.78 -2.19
N ASP A 65 8.09 4.51 -2.47
CA ASP A 65 7.68 3.91 -3.74
C ASP A 65 6.19 3.66 -3.76
N LEU A 66 5.61 3.71 -4.96
CA LEU A 66 4.19 3.53 -5.18
C LEU A 66 3.93 2.37 -6.13
N ALA A 67 2.89 1.57 -5.88
CA ALA A 67 2.45 0.54 -6.80
C ALA A 67 0.93 0.48 -6.93
N ILE A 68 0.46 -0.14 -8.01
CA ILE A 68 -0.96 -0.41 -8.25
C ILE A 68 -1.21 -1.92 -8.16
N ALA A 69 -2.28 -2.30 -7.46
CA ALA A 69 -2.84 -3.64 -7.46
C ALA A 69 -4.34 -3.56 -7.73
N SER A 70 -4.79 -3.86 -8.95
CA SER A 70 -6.19 -3.79 -9.35
C SER A 70 -6.67 -5.08 -10.01
N ARG A 71 -7.90 -5.48 -9.66
CA ARG A 71 -8.58 -6.67 -10.19
C ARG A 71 -9.42 -6.40 -11.44
N SER A 72 -9.37 -5.18 -11.97
CA SER A 72 -10.13 -4.83 -13.17
C SER A 72 -9.82 -5.75 -14.35
N PRO A 73 -10.84 -6.25 -15.07
CA PRO A 73 -10.65 -7.03 -16.30
C PRO A 73 -10.20 -6.16 -17.48
N THR A 74 -10.31 -4.83 -17.36
CA THR A 74 -10.06 -3.86 -18.44
C THR A 74 -8.74 -3.12 -18.22
N ALA A 75 -7.65 -3.88 -18.15
CA ALA A 75 -6.31 -3.34 -17.89
C ALA A 75 -5.88 -2.25 -18.90
N ASP A 76 -6.34 -2.34 -20.13
CA ASP A 76 -6.11 -1.36 -21.19
C ASP A 76 -6.81 -0.02 -20.94
N ILE A 77 -8.04 -0.03 -20.38
CA ILE A 77 -8.77 1.18 -19.99
C ILE A 77 -8.10 1.80 -18.77
N ALA A 78 -7.83 1.01 -17.74
CA ALA A 78 -7.16 1.46 -16.52
C ALA A 78 -5.80 2.13 -16.83
N LYS A 79 -4.95 1.51 -17.66
CA LYS A 79 -3.68 2.09 -18.09
C LYS A 79 -3.86 3.40 -18.86
N THR A 80 -4.85 3.47 -19.76
CA THR A 80 -5.18 4.71 -20.48
C THR A 80 -5.55 5.84 -19.51
N PHE A 81 -6.30 5.53 -18.45
CA PHE A 81 -6.70 6.53 -17.45
C PHE A 81 -5.53 7.00 -16.59
N ILE A 82 -4.67 6.09 -16.15
CA ILE A 82 -3.42 6.40 -15.43
C ILE A 82 -2.53 7.32 -16.28
N ASP A 83 -2.43 7.05 -17.59
CA ASP A 83 -1.72 7.89 -18.57
C ASP A 83 -2.33 9.30 -18.67
N LYS A 84 -3.66 9.39 -18.87
CA LYS A 84 -4.37 10.69 -18.97
C LYS A 84 -4.30 11.54 -17.70
N LEU A 85 -4.22 10.90 -16.54
CA LEU A 85 -4.09 11.58 -15.24
C LEU A 85 -2.64 12.04 -14.97
N SER A 86 -1.69 11.67 -15.83
CA SER A 86 -0.25 11.95 -15.68
C SER A 86 0.35 11.43 -14.38
N ILE A 87 -0.14 10.29 -13.88
CA ILE A 87 0.35 9.65 -12.64
C ILE A 87 1.16 8.38 -12.90
N LYS A 88 1.26 7.93 -14.17
CA LYS A 88 1.95 6.68 -14.54
C LYS A 88 3.39 6.59 -14.04
N SER A 89 4.15 7.66 -14.18
CA SER A 89 5.57 7.72 -13.81
C SER A 89 5.82 7.67 -12.31
N MET A 90 4.78 7.81 -11.49
CA MET A 90 4.88 7.74 -10.04
C MET A 90 4.97 6.29 -9.53
N PHE A 91 4.44 5.33 -10.30
CA PHE A 91 4.32 3.93 -9.88
C PHE A 91 5.48 3.08 -10.39
N VAL A 92 6.18 2.41 -9.47
CA VAL A 92 7.29 1.49 -9.78
C VAL A 92 6.80 0.11 -10.25
N ALA A 93 5.56 -0.25 -9.92
CA ALA A 93 4.91 -1.48 -10.37
C ALA A 93 3.40 -1.26 -10.59
N GLN A 94 2.83 -1.93 -11.60
CA GLN A 94 1.40 -1.82 -11.95
C GLN A 94 0.83 -3.20 -12.28
N GLU A 95 0.26 -3.85 -11.28
CA GLU A 95 -0.42 -5.13 -11.43
C GLU A 95 -1.92 -4.90 -11.64
N ILE A 96 -2.37 -4.99 -12.89
CA ILE A 96 -3.76 -4.78 -13.27
C ILE A 96 -4.23 -5.98 -14.09
N PHE A 97 -4.94 -6.89 -13.45
CA PHE A 97 -5.49 -8.10 -14.06
C PHE A 97 -6.53 -8.74 -13.12
N SER A 98 -7.50 -9.46 -13.69
CA SER A 98 -8.48 -10.20 -12.88
C SER A 98 -7.85 -11.40 -12.19
N SER A 99 -8.18 -11.59 -10.92
CA SER A 99 -7.83 -12.79 -10.15
C SER A 99 -8.96 -13.19 -9.20
N TRP A 100 -9.01 -14.49 -8.91
CA TRP A 100 -9.88 -15.08 -7.88
C TRP A 100 -9.27 -15.01 -6.49
N ALA A 101 -7.97 -14.70 -6.39
CA ALA A 101 -7.19 -14.80 -5.15
C ALA A 101 -7.19 -13.50 -4.32
N HIS A 102 -8.17 -12.61 -4.48
CA HIS A 102 -8.32 -11.39 -3.68
C HIS A 102 -7.00 -10.59 -3.50
N LYS A 103 -6.30 -10.33 -4.62
CA LYS A 103 -5.03 -9.59 -4.71
C LYS A 103 -3.77 -10.24 -4.15
N THR A 104 -3.82 -11.48 -3.68
CA THR A 104 -2.58 -12.15 -3.26
C THR A 104 -1.60 -12.34 -4.43
N ASP A 105 -2.09 -12.72 -5.61
CA ASP A 105 -1.27 -12.85 -6.83
C ASP A 105 -0.62 -11.52 -7.24
N HIS A 106 -1.37 -10.42 -7.13
CA HIS A 106 -0.88 -9.07 -7.40
C HIS A 106 0.26 -8.70 -6.45
N PHE A 107 0.06 -8.93 -5.14
CA PHE A 107 1.07 -8.65 -4.14
C PHE A 107 2.32 -9.52 -4.31
N GLN A 108 2.18 -10.79 -4.71
CA GLN A 108 3.33 -11.64 -5.01
C GLN A 108 4.15 -11.10 -6.20
N LYS A 109 3.50 -10.62 -7.26
CA LYS A 109 4.18 -10.00 -8.42
C LYS A 109 4.84 -8.67 -8.06
N ILE A 110 4.17 -7.82 -7.27
CA ILE A 110 4.74 -6.58 -6.75
C ILE A 110 5.97 -6.87 -5.87
N HIS A 111 5.86 -7.83 -4.95
CA HIS A 111 6.98 -8.25 -4.12
C HIS A 111 8.15 -8.75 -4.97
N SER A 112 7.88 -9.61 -5.96
CA SER A 112 8.91 -10.17 -6.83
C SER A 112 9.63 -9.12 -7.68
N SER A 113 8.91 -8.11 -8.17
CA SER A 113 9.48 -7.04 -9.01
C SER A 113 10.19 -5.94 -8.21
N THR A 114 9.72 -5.62 -7.01
CA THR A 114 10.27 -4.54 -6.18
C THR A 114 11.26 -5.01 -5.12
N GLY A 115 11.22 -6.29 -4.74
CA GLY A 115 11.98 -6.84 -3.61
C GLY A 115 11.54 -6.31 -2.23
N VAL A 116 10.46 -5.54 -2.15
CA VAL A 116 9.97 -4.98 -0.88
C VAL A 116 9.24 -6.08 -0.10
N PRO A 117 9.59 -6.35 1.18
CA PRO A 117 8.87 -7.31 2.00
C PRO A 117 7.44 -6.84 2.32
N PHE A 118 6.50 -7.78 2.50
CA PHE A 118 5.09 -7.44 2.79
C PHE A 118 4.93 -6.60 4.06
N ASP A 119 5.68 -6.89 5.12
CA ASP A 119 5.67 -6.13 6.38
C ASP A 119 6.18 -4.68 6.27
N SER A 120 6.71 -4.32 5.10
CA SER A 120 7.20 -3.00 4.72
C SER A 120 6.27 -2.29 3.72
N MET A 121 5.09 -2.88 3.46
CA MET A 121 4.06 -2.33 2.57
C MET A 121 2.86 -1.78 3.35
N LEU A 122 2.31 -0.67 2.84
CA LEU A 122 1.01 -0.12 3.23
C LEU A 122 0.05 -0.20 2.04
N PHE A 123 -1.18 -0.64 2.26
CA PHE A 123 -2.16 -0.91 1.22
C PHE A 123 -3.51 -0.23 1.47
N PHE A 124 -4.06 0.37 0.42
CA PHE A 124 -5.40 0.98 0.42
C PHE A 124 -6.30 0.32 -0.62
N ASP A 125 -7.50 -0.08 -0.20
CA ASP A 125 -8.50 -0.79 -1.03
C ASP A 125 -9.89 -0.59 -0.42
N ASP A 126 -10.93 -0.53 -1.25
CA ASP A 126 -12.32 -0.39 -0.80
C ASP A 126 -13.02 -1.73 -0.54
N GLU A 127 -12.44 -2.84 -0.98
CA GLU A 127 -12.98 -4.17 -0.80
C GLU A 127 -12.34 -4.90 0.38
N ASN A 128 -13.12 -5.04 1.46
CA ASN A 128 -12.70 -5.71 2.71
C ASN A 128 -12.13 -7.13 2.50
N ARG A 129 -12.55 -7.86 1.46
CA ARG A 129 -11.98 -9.18 1.13
C ARG A 129 -10.51 -9.09 0.72
N ASN A 130 -10.14 -8.09 -0.07
CA ASN A 130 -8.76 -7.83 -0.46
C ASN A 130 -7.95 -7.40 0.78
N ILE A 131 -8.49 -6.52 1.61
CA ILE A 131 -7.87 -6.09 2.89
C ILE A 131 -7.54 -7.29 3.79
N GLN A 132 -8.49 -8.20 3.98
CA GLN A 132 -8.28 -9.40 4.80
C GLN A 132 -7.22 -10.33 4.21
N ALA A 133 -7.26 -10.55 2.89
CA ALA A 133 -6.31 -11.43 2.21
C ALA A 133 -4.88 -10.88 2.27
N VAL A 134 -4.69 -9.61 1.95
CA VAL A 134 -3.38 -8.94 1.93
C VAL A 134 -2.83 -8.73 3.35
N SER A 135 -3.68 -8.46 4.34
CA SER A 135 -3.25 -8.40 5.75
C SER A 135 -2.67 -9.72 6.25
N LYS A 136 -3.21 -10.87 5.80
CA LYS A 136 -2.67 -12.20 6.13
C LYS A 136 -1.28 -12.44 5.53
N MET A 137 -0.91 -11.72 4.47
CA MET A 137 0.43 -11.76 3.88
C MET A 137 1.45 -10.93 4.68
N GLY A 138 1.00 -10.12 5.64
CA GLY A 138 1.84 -9.31 6.53
C GLY A 138 1.87 -7.82 6.20
N ALA A 139 1.22 -7.39 5.11
CA ALA A 139 1.11 -5.97 4.77
C ALA A 139 0.10 -5.24 5.67
N THR A 140 0.39 -3.98 5.98
CA THR A 140 -0.59 -3.13 6.67
C THR A 140 -1.65 -2.70 5.67
N SER A 141 -2.90 -3.08 5.89
CA SER A 141 -4.00 -2.79 4.95
C SER A 141 -5.08 -1.93 5.62
N ILE A 142 -5.58 -0.95 4.86
CA ILE A 142 -6.58 0.04 5.26
C ILE A 142 -7.75 0.00 4.28
N LEU A 143 -8.94 -0.24 4.84
CA LEU A 143 -10.19 -0.19 4.11
C LEU A 143 -10.57 1.28 3.86
N VAL A 144 -10.89 1.64 2.62
CA VAL A 144 -11.35 3.00 2.27
C VAL A 144 -12.75 2.96 1.68
N ASP A 145 -13.71 3.69 2.26
CA ASP A 145 -15.10 3.63 1.77
C ASP A 145 -15.37 4.61 0.62
N ASN A 146 -14.69 5.76 0.59
CA ASN A 146 -14.91 6.85 -0.37
C ASN A 146 -13.58 7.38 -0.91
N GLY A 147 -12.72 6.45 -1.33
CA GLY A 147 -11.41 6.76 -1.84
C GLY A 147 -10.39 7.18 -0.78
N VAL A 148 -9.13 7.23 -1.21
CA VAL A 148 -8.03 7.65 -0.36
C VAL A 148 -8.15 9.14 -0.02
N ASN A 149 -7.96 9.45 1.25
CA ASN A 149 -7.95 10.81 1.79
C ASN A 149 -6.88 10.95 2.89
N LEU A 150 -6.66 12.19 3.37
CA LEU A 150 -5.65 12.49 4.39
C LEU A 150 -5.89 11.72 5.70
N GLY A 151 -7.15 11.49 6.08
CA GLY A 151 -7.51 10.68 7.24
C GLY A 151 -7.09 9.22 7.06
N ALA A 152 -7.40 8.62 5.91
CA ALA A 152 -6.96 7.26 5.57
C ALA A 152 -5.43 7.15 5.55
N LEU A 153 -4.72 8.15 5.01
CA LEU A 153 -3.26 8.20 5.03
C LEU A 153 -2.73 8.19 6.48
N GLN A 154 -3.28 9.06 7.33
CA GLN A 154 -2.87 9.15 8.74
C GLN A 154 -3.15 7.85 9.50
N GLU A 155 -4.33 7.25 9.29
CA GLU A 155 -4.70 5.95 9.86
C GLU A 155 -3.71 4.86 9.41
N GLY A 156 -3.42 4.81 8.10
CA GLY A 156 -2.49 3.86 7.52
C GLY A 156 -1.09 3.93 8.11
N LEU A 157 -0.53 5.13 8.22
CA LEU A 157 0.78 5.35 8.82
C LEU A 157 0.80 5.04 10.32
N THR A 158 -0.28 5.33 11.04
CA THR A 158 -0.43 4.99 12.45
C THR A 158 -0.40 3.48 12.66
N LYS A 159 -1.28 2.76 11.97
CA LYS A 159 -1.37 1.30 12.04
C LYS A 159 -0.07 0.62 11.58
N PHE A 160 0.59 1.16 10.55
CA PHE A 160 1.87 0.66 10.07
C PHE A 160 2.94 0.77 11.17
N SER A 161 3.05 1.93 11.82
CA SER A 161 3.99 2.16 12.92
C SER A 161 3.72 1.24 14.12
N GLU A 162 2.46 1.02 14.48
CA GLU A 162 2.06 0.12 15.56
C GLU A 162 2.38 -1.35 15.26
N ASN A 163 2.12 -1.80 14.02
CA ASN A 163 2.46 -3.14 13.56
C ASN A 163 3.98 -3.38 13.64
N ARG A 164 4.78 -2.40 13.23
CA ARG A 164 6.26 -2.46 13.31
C ARG A 164 6.76 -2.56 14.74
N LYS A 165 6.26 -1.71 15.65
CA LYS A 165 6.60 -1.77 17.09
C LYS A 165 6.24 -3.13 17.70
N THR A 166 5.08 -3.67 17.32
CA THR A 166 4.62 -4.99 17.80
C THR A 166 5.53 -6.11 17.29
N ALA A 167 5.89 -6.09 16.00
CA ALA A 167 6.81 -7.05 15.41
C ALA A 167 8.20 -7.03 16.08
N GLU A 168 8.75 -5.84 16.34
CA GLU A 168 10.03 -5.66 17.02
C GLU A 168 9.99 -6.18 18.47
N LYS A 169 8.94 -5.86 19.22
CA LYS A 169 8.73 -6.37 20.58
C LYS A 169 8.64 -7.90 20.60
N ASN A 170 7.93 -8.50 19.65
CA ASN A 170 7.79 -9.95 19.55
C ASN A 170 9.12 -10.62 19.19
N LYS A 171 9.88 -10.02 18.26
CA LYS A 171 11.24 -10.47 17.92
C LYS A 171 12.17 -10.43 19.13
N GLN A 172 12.14 -9.34 19.90
CA GLN A 172 12.96 -9.21 21.11
C GLN A 172 12.60 -10.26 22.16
N LYS A 173 11.30 -10.47 22.43
CA LYS A 173 10.84 -11.52 23.34
C LYS A 173 11.30 -12.91 22.91
N TRP A 174 11.23 -13.22 21.61
CA TRP A 174 11.70 -14.49 21.07
C TRP A 174 13.21 -14.66 21.27
N LEU A 175 14.02 -13.65 20.93
CA LEU A 175 15.47 -13.68 21.13
C LEU A 175 15.84 -13.89 22.60
N THR A 176 15.22 -13.15 23.53
CA THR A 176 15.51 -13.30 24.96
C THR A 176 15.13 -14.70 25.48
N LYS A 177 14.06 -15.31 24.95
CA LYS A 177 13.60 -16.64 25.37
C LYS A 177 14.50 -17.77 24.86
N TYR A 178 15.06 -17.65 23.66
CA TYR A 178 15.80 -18.74 23.00
C TYR A 178 17.32 -18.57 22.99
N SER A 179 17.85 -17.37 23.27
CA SER A 179 19.28 -17.16 23.49
C SER A 179 19.77 -17.60 24.88
N GLN A 180 18.89 -17.99 25.81
CA GLN A 180 19.25 -18.46 27.15
C GLN A 180 19.36 -20.00 27.30
N ASN A 181 19.30 -20.78 26.21
CA ASN A 181 19.60 -22.22 26.25
C ASN A 181 20.89 -22.53 25.47
N PRO A 182 22.09 -22.35 26.06
CA PRO A 182 23.23 -23.17 25.68
C PRO A 182 22.96 -24.56 26.25
N ASN A 183 22.67 -25.54 25.40
CA ASN A 183 22.56 -26.92 25.87
C ASN A 183 23.87 -27.32 26.55
N SER A 184 23.74 -27.67 27.83
CA SER A 184 24.65 -28.50 28.59
C SER A 184 24.81 -29.83 27.86
N SER A 185 25.83 -29.94 27.02
CA SER A 185 26.39 -31.22 26.58
C SER A 185 27.90 -31.08 26.61
N ASP A 186 28.47 -31.39 27.76
CA ASP A 186 29.68 -32.21 27.89
C ASP A 186 30.03 -32.36 29.38
N LYS A 187 29.29 -33.26 30.02
CA LYS A 187 29.79 -34.07 31.14
C LYS A 187 29.16 -35.45 31.01
N ASN A 188 29.91 -36.38 30.44
CA ASN A 188 30.08 -37.70 31.01
C ASN A 188 31.36 -38.34 30.47
N ALA A 189 32.16 -38.75 31.44
CA ALA A 189 33.35 -39.62 31.48
C ALA A 189 33.73 -40.40 30.21
#